data_AF-A0A7C2NIX0-F1
#
_entry.id   AF-A0A7C2NIX0-F1
#
_cell.length_a   1.000
_cell.length_b   1.000
_cell.length_c   1.000
_cell.angle_alpha   90.00
_cell.angle_beta   90.00
_cell.angle_gamma   90.00
#
_symmetry.space_group_name_H-M   'P 1'
#
loop_
_entity.id
_entity.type
_entity.pdbx_description
1 polymer ?
#
loop_
_entity_poly.entity_id
_entity_poly.type
_entity_poly.pdbx_seq_one_letter_code
_entity_poly.pdbx_strand_id
1 'polypeptide(L)'
;MSNTYLSINRWKRLKLPVVFYHTTFSENISSIFKEQKIIANKGKSICKEKNGFVSLSDKITKGSIEYFGNVIFEFDAISLYFKNRTIAPRDYLISEADIDKYDELPFFENEWVIPNELEFDLNSINKVLLITSRNFKKSKFKDVVRILKSKGIEYCFLSERWLPDNIASDTMRYFIRIENWKKFTNEKVP
;
A
#
# COMPACT_ATOMS: atom_id res chain seq x y z
N MET A 1 20.21 3.78 23.16
CA MET A 1 18.95 3.30 22.56
C MET A 1 19.20 3.03 21.09
N SER A 2 18.75 1.89 20.54
CA SER A 2 19.03 1.54 19.14
C SER A 2 18.43 2.57 18.17
N ASN A 3 19.13 2.85 17.07
CA ASN A 3 18.68 3.78 16.00
C ASN A 3 17.28 3.41 15.47
N THR A 4 16.96 2.11 15.48
CA THR A 4 15.63 1.56 15.17
C THR A 4 14.54 2.05 16.12
N TYR A 5 14.80 2.04 17.44
CA TYR A 5 13.82 2.45 18.45
C TYR A 5 13.49 3.95 18.35
N LEU A 6 14.49 4.79 18.10
CA LEU A 6 14.31 6.22 17.86
C LEU A 6 13.47 6.48 16.60
N SER A 7 13.74 5.73 15.53
CA SER A 7 12.98 5.82 14.27
C SER A 7 11.51 5.41 14.45
N ILE A 8 11.22 4.36 15.24
CA ILE A 8 9.85 3.91 15.55
C ILE A 8 9.07 4.97 16.31
N ASN A 9 9.65 5.51 17.38
CA ASN A 9 8.99 6.54 18.19
C ASN A 9 8.71 7.80 17.38
N ARG A 10 9.64 8.17 16.50
CA ARG A 10 9.48 9.31 15.60
C ARG A 10 8.39 9.09 14.56
N TRP A 11 8.34 7.91 13.95
CA TRP A 11 7.28 7.51 13.01
C TRP A 11 5.89 7.68 13.64
N LYS A 12 5.72 7.15 14.86
CA LYS A 12 4.48 7.29 15.64
C LYS A 12 4.16 8.74 15.99
N ARG A 13 5.16 9.51 16.46
CA ARG A 13 5.00 10.92 16.82
C ARG A 13 4.52 11.78 15.65
N LEU A 14 5.04 11.52 14.45
CA LEU A 14 4.68 12.22 13.22
C LEU A 14 3.40 11.67 12.57
N LYS A 15 2.68 10.77 13.24
CA LYS A 15 1.41 10.19 12.78
C LYS A 15 1.52 9.59 11.36
N LEU A 16 2.67 9.01 11.03
CA LEU A 16 2.83 8.27 9.79
C LEU A 16 2.02 6.96 9.84
N PRO A 17 1.64 6.38 8.69
CA PRO A 17 0.81 5.18 8.65
C PRO A 17 1.39 4.03 9.46
N VAL A 18 0.55 3.36 10.24
CA VAL A 18 0.94 2.16 10.99
C VAL A 18 0.87 0.90 10.12
N VAL A 19 0.07 0.95 9.05
CA VAL A 19 -0.08 -0.14 8.08
C VAL A 19 -0.01 0.39 6.67
N PHE A 20 0.53 -0.44 5.78
CA PHE A 20 0.44 -0.24 4.33
C PHE A 20 -0.35 -1.36 3.69
N TYR A 21 -1.18 -1.00 2.73
CA TYR A 21 -1.97 -1.93 1.94
C TYR A 21 -1.40 -2.05 0.54
N HIS A 22 -1.20 -3.28 0.08
CA HIS A 22 -0.91 -3.56 -1.32
C HIS A 22 -2.01 -4.44 -1.90
N THR A 23 -2.67 -3.96 -2.95
CA THR A 23 -3.70 -4.72 -3.66
C THR A 23 -3.10 -5.44 -4.85
N THR A 24 -3.48 -6.70 -5.03
CA THR A 24 -3.06 -7.53 -6.16
C THR A 24 -4.14 -8.54 -6.54
N PHE A 25 -3.91 -9.24 -7.64
CA PHE A 25 -4.75 -10.34 -8.10
C PHE A 25 -4.34 -11.66 -7.46
N SER A 26 -5.31 -12.54 -7.19
CA SER A 26 -5.11 -13.88 -6.65
C SER A 26 -4.06 -14.72 -7.39
N GLU A 27 -3.90 -14.48 -8.68
CA GLU A 27 -3.00 -15.12 -9.62
C GLU A 27 -1.53 -14.83 -9.28
N ASN A 28 -1.24 -13.66 -8.70
CA ASN A 28 0.12 -13.23 -8.37
C ASN A 28 0.63 -13.82 -7.04
N ILE A 29 -0.26 -14.35 -6.21
CA ILE A 29 0.02 -14.72 -4.82
C ILE A 29 1.14 -15.76 -4.71
N SER A 30 1.13 -16.77 -5.57
CA SER A 30 2.18 -17.81 -5.56
C SER A 30 3.57 -17.21 -5.81
N SER A 31 3.69 -16.31 -6.79
CA SER A 31 4.97 -15.66 -7.12
C SER A 31 5.43 -14.74 -5.99
N ILE A 32 4.53 -13.88 -5.51
CA ILE A 32 4.79 -12.93 -4.41
C ILE A 32 5.33 -13.66 -3.19
N PHE A 33 4.73 -14.80 -2.84
CA PHE A 33 5.13 -15.58 -1.67
C PHE A 33 6.37 -16.44 -1.86
N LYS A 34 6.68 -16.83 -3.10
CA LYS A 34 7.91 -17.55 -3.44
C LYS A 34 9.11 -16.60 -3.39
N GLU A 35 8.95 -15.40 -3.92
CA GLU A 35 10.02 -14.40 -4.04
C GLU A 35 10.10 -13.47 -2.82
N GLN A 36 9.04 -13.43 -1.98
CA GLN A 36 8.86 -12.45 -0.90
C GLN A 36 9.05 -11.01 -1.39
N LYS A 37 8.47 -10.76 -2.57
CA LYS A 37 8.69 -9.56 -3.35
C LYS A 37 7.47 -9.21 -4.18
N ILE A 38 7.21 -7.92 -4.33
CA ILE A 38 6.25 -7.37 -5.26
C ILE A 38 7.04 -6.54 -6.27
N ILE A 39 6.79 -6.77 -7.56
CA ILE A 39 7.50 -6.08 -8.64
C ILE A 39 6.54 -5.08 -9.28
N ALA A 40 7.03 -3.86 -9.53
CA ALA A 40 6.29 -2.82 -10.21
C ALA A 40 5.81 -3.33 -11.58
N ASN A 41 4.62 -2.89 -11.97
CA ASN A 41 4.10 -3.27 -13.27
C ASN A 41 5.02 -2.73 -14.38
N LYS A 42 5.58 -3.65 -15.17
CA LYS A 42 6.48 -3.34 -16.30
C LYS A 42 5.71 -2.98 -17.59
N GLY A 43 4.38 -3.14 -17.57
CA GLY A 43 3.50 -2.78 -18.68
C GLY A 43 3.34 -1.26 -18.83
N LYS A 44 2.80 -0.85 -19.98
CA LYS A 44 2.29 0.51 -20.15
C LYS A 44 1.09 0.66 -19.23
N SER A 45 1.11 1.65 -18.34
CA SER A 45 -0.09 2.02 -17.57
C SER A 45 -1.23 2.35 -18.53
N ILE A 46 -2.47 2.46 -18.04
CA ILE A 46 -3.59 2.98 -18.84
C ILE A 46 -3.22 4.37 -19.41
N CYS A 47 -2.40 5.12 -18.68
CA CYS A 47 -1.82 6.41 -19.08
C CYS A 47 -0.62 6.29 -20.05
N LYS A 48 -0.29 5.08 -20.54
CA LYS A 48 0.85 4.76 -21.43
C LYS A 48 2.24 5.07 -20.89
N GLU A 49 2.36 5.45 -19.62
CA GLU A 49 3.65 5.65 -18.95
C GLU A 49 4.17 4.35 -18.34
N LYS A 50 5.50 4.16 -18.35
CA LYS A 50 6.16 3.20 -17.48
C LYS A 50 6.04 3.76 -16.07
N ASN A 51 5.07 3.28 -15.28
CA ASN A 51 4.92 3.79 -13.92
C ASN A 51 6.13 3.38 -13.08
N GLY A 52 6.61 2.13 -13.18
CA GLY A 52 7.89 1.73 -12.55
C GLY A 52 7.90 1.83 -11.02
N PHE A 53 6.73 2.00 -10.40
CA PHE A 53 6.55 2.03 -8.96
C PHE A 53 5.61 0.89 -8.53
N VAL A 54 5.84 0.36 -7.33
CA VAL A 54 4.83 -0.38 -6.58
C VAL A 54 4.07 0.62 -5.73
N SER A 55 2.75 0.63 -5.86
CA SER A 55 1.86 1.45 -5.03
C SER A 55 1.49 0.72 -3.75
N LEU A 56 1.48 1.49 -2.66
CA LEU A 56 1.02 1.15 -1.33
C LEU A 56 0.00 2.20 -0.90
N SER A 57 -1.10 1.79 -0.30
CA SER A 57 -2.09 2.73 0.24
C SER A 57 -2.05 2.70 1.76
N ASP A 58 -2.34 3.83 2.41
CA ASP A 58 -2.54 3.88 3.87
C ASP A 58 -4.03 3.75 4.26
N LYS A 59 -4.87 3.37 3.30
CA LYS A 59 -6.31 3.09 3.43
C LYS A 59 -6.75 2.11 2.33
N ILE A 60 -7.88 1.44 2.54
CA ILE A 60 -8.56 0.62 1.53
C ILE A 60 -9.91 1.25 1.20
N THR A 61 -10.27 1.28 -0.08
CA THR A 61 -11.59 1.67 -0.59
C THR A 61 -12.10 0.64 -1.61
N LYS A 62 -13.28 0.90 -2.19
CA LYS A 62 -13.78 0.14 -3.35
C LYS A 62 -12.91 0.27 -4.60
N GLY A 63 -12.32 1.42 -4.86
CA GLY A 63 -11.54 1.75 -6.06
C GLY A 63 -10.23 0.99 -6.09
N SER A 64 -9.67 0.73 -4.91
CA SER A 64 -8.58 -0.22 -4.74
C SER A 64 -8.91 -1.59 -5.38
N ILE A 65 -10.16 -2.05 -5.29
CA ILE A 65 -10.60 -3.36 -5.80
C ILE A 65 -10.91 -3.32 -7.30
N GLU A 66 -11.59 -2.26 -7.74
CA GLU A 66 -12.04 -2.10 -9.12
C GLU A 66 -10.88 -2.15 -10.12
N TYR A 67 -9.73 -1.62 -9.73
CA TYR A 67 -8.57 -1.48 -10.62
C TYR A 67 -7.39 -2.40 -10.28
N PHE A 68 -7.19 -2.78 -9.02
CA PHE A 68 -5.92 -3.38 -8.58
C PHE A 68 -6.02 -4.81 -8.06
N GLY A 69 -7.23 -5.35 -7.93
CA GLY A 69 -7.45 -6.78 -7.69
C GLY A 69 -8.19 -7.11 -6.40
N ASN A 70 -8.23 -8.40 -6.11
CA ASN A 70 -9.14 -9.02 -5.14
C ASN A 70 -8.43 -9.59 -3.90
N VAL A 71 -7.12 -9.40 -3.78
CA VAL A 71 -6.33 -9.76 -2.60
C VAL A 71 -5.56 -8.54 -2.11
N ILE A 72 -5.66 -8.24 -0.81
CA ILE A 72 -4.95 -7.13 -0.19
C ILE A 72 -4.01 -7.67 0.88
N PHE A 73 -2.73 -7.32 0.77
CA PHE A 73 -1.77 -7.48 1.83
C PHE A 73 -1.84 -6.28 2.77
N GLU A 74 -2.06 -6.51 4.06
CA GLU A 74 -1.84 -5.53 5.11
C GLU A 74 -0.45 -5.76 5.72
N PHE A 75 0.46 -4.82 5.50
CA PHE A 75 1.81 -4.86 6.04
C PHE A 75 1.95 -3.97 7.27
N ASP A 76 2.78 -4.38 8.22
CA ASP A 76 3.33 -3.47 9.23
C ASP A 76 4.21 -2.43 8.52
N ALA A 77 3.79 -1.16 8.56
CA ALA A 77 4.41 -0.10 7.77
C ALA A 77 5.87 0.15 8.18
N ILE A 78 6.16 0.01 9.47
CA ILE A 78 7.47 0.28 10.06
C ILE A 78 8.48 -0.80 9.62
N SER A 79 8.13 -2.07 9.81
CA SER A 79 8.95 -3.21 9.36
C SER A 79 9.20 -3.14 7.87
N LEU A 80 8.14 -2.86 7.08
CA LEU A 80 8.26 -2.72 5.64
C LEU A 80 9.20 -1.57 5.25
N TYR A 81 9.08 -0.41 5.92
CA TYR A 81 9.96 0.73 5.69
C TYR A 81 11.43 0.44 6.05
N PHE A 82 11.69 -0.26 7.15
CA PHE A 82 13.06 -0.60 7.54
C PHE A 82 13.77 -1.44 6.48
N LYS A 83 13.03 -2.34 5.83
CA LYS A 83 13.52 -3.14 4.71
C LYS A 83 13.59 -2.35 3.40
N ASN A 84 12.72 -1.35 3.24
CA ASN A 84 12.62 -0.54 2.02
C ASN A 84 12.65 0.97 2.32
N ARG A 85 13.86 1.51 2.49
CA ARG A 85 14.07 2.91 2.89
C ARG A 85 13.63 3.95 1.86
N THR A 86 13.32 3.53 0.65
CA THR A 86 12.89 4.37 -0.48
C THR A 86 11.37 4.51 -0.58
N ILE A 87 10.60 3.85 0.30
CA ILE A 87 9.17 4.12 0.42
C ILE A 87 8.97 5.59 0.79
N ALA A 88 8.18 6.29 -0.01
CA ALA A 88 7.84 7.69 0.19
C ALA A 88 6.40 7.96 -0.28
N PRO A 89 5.72 8.99 0.24
CA PRO A 89 4.47 9.45 -0.35
C PRO A 89 4.72 9.88 -1.81
N ARG A 90 3.79 9.59 -2.71
CA ARG A 90 3.82 10.14 -4.07
C ARG A 90 3.66 11.65 -3.98
N ASP A 91 4.63 12.40 -4.47
CA ASP A 91 4.55 13.87 -4.57
C ASP A 91 4.19 14.23 -6.02
N TYR A 92 2.99 14.79 -6.21
CA TYR A 92 2.52 15.25 -7.52
C TYR A 92 3.00 16.67 -7.84
N LEU A 93 3.83 17.28 -6.99
CA LEU A 93 4.33 18.65 -7.13
C LEU A 93 3.23 19.70 -7.22
N ILE A 94 2.06 19.40 -6.63
CA ILE A 94 0.93 20.32 -6.54
C ILE A 94 1.10 21.21 -5.31
N SER A 95 0.90 22.51 -5.50
CA SER A 95 0.79 23.50 -4.42
C SER A 95 -0.59 23.43 -3.78
N GLU A 96 -0.68 23.70 -2.46
CA GLU A 96 -1.96 23.83 -1.75
C GLU A 96 -2.86 24.92 -2.35
N ALA A 97 -2.26 25.94 -2.97
CA ALA A 97 -2.97 26.99 -3.69
C ALA A 97 -3.57 26.56 -5.04
N ASP A 98 -3.16 25.40 -5.57
CA ASP A 98 -3.61 24.83 -6.85
C ASP A 98 -4.46 23.55 -6.62
N ILE A 99 -5.19 23.49 -5.50
CA ILE A 99 -5.96 22.31 -5.08
C ILE A 99 -6.97 21.84 -6.12
N ASP A 100 -7.53 22.75 -6.93
CA ASP A 100 -8.49 22.38 -7.98
C ASP A 100 -7.83 21.49 -9.06
N LYS A 101 -6.51 21.62 -9.29
CA LYS A 101 -5.74 20.74 -10.17
C LYS A 101 -5.51 19.36 -9.56
N TYR A 102 -5.65 19.25 -8.23
CA TYR A 102 -5.62 17.95 -7.55
C TYR A 102 -6.75 17.11 -8.14
N ASP A 103 -8.00 17.57 -8.08
CA ASP A 103 -9.19 16.81 -8.53
C ASP A 103 -9.15 16.34 -10.01
N GLU A 104 -8.30 16.96 -10.84
CA GLU A 104 -8.08 16.59 -12.23
C GLU A 104 -7.04 15.47 -12.44
N LEU A 105 -6.27 15.11 -11.41
CA LEU A 105 -5.29 14.03 -11.49
C LEU A 105 -5.94 12.66 -11.37
N PRO A 106 -5.37 11.63 -12.02
CA PRO A 106 -5.80 10.26 -11.83
C PRO A 106 -5.32 9.77 -10.45
N PHE A 107 -6.00 10.19 -9.37
CA PHE A 107 -5.71 9.66 -8.05
C PHE A 107 -6.01 8.18 -8.02
N PHE A 108 -4.95 7.41 -8.06
CA PHE A 108 -4.92 6.15 -7.37
C PHE A 108 -4.66 6.51 -5.91
N GLU A 109 -5.46 5.97 -5.03
CA GLU A 109 -5.72 6.55 -3.73
C GLU A 109 -4.48 6.54 -2.82
N ASN A 110 -4.23 7.69 -2.17
CA ASN A 110 -3.40 7.74 -0.97
C ASN A 110 -2.03 7.05 -1.12
N GLU A 111 -1.41 7.21 -2.29
CA GLU A 111 -0.25 6.42 -2.67
C GLU A 111 1.03 6.80 -1.92
N TRP A 112 1.56 5.80 -1.25
CA TRP A 112 2.96 5.64 -0.98
C TRP A 112 3.55 4.80 -2.11
N VAL A 113 4.75 5.14 -2.56
CA VAL A 113 5.38 4.50 -3.70
C VAL A 113 6.79 4.05 -3.35
N ILE A 114 7.20 3.00 -4.04
CA ILE A 114 8.57 2.50 -4.02
C ILE A 114 9.00 2.14 -5.45
N PRO A 115 10.19 2.58 -5.89
CA PRO A 115 10.64 2.33 -7.26
C PRO A 115 10.97 0.85 -7.48
N ASN A 116 10.54 0.34 -8.63
CA ASN A 116 10.80 -0.98 -9.22
C ASN A 116 10.24 -2.19 -8.46
N GLU A 117 10.42 -2.27 -7.15
CA GLU A 117 10.12 -3.46 -6.38
C GLU A 117 10.01 -3.17 -4.89
N LEU A 118 9.28 -4.03 -4.19
CA LEU A 118 9.06 -4.01 -2.75
C LEU A 118 9.40 -5.38 -2.18
N GLU A 119 10.40 -5.42 -1.31
CA GLU A 119 10.81 -6.65 -0.62
C GLU A 119 10.19 -6.71 0.77
N PHE A 120 9.80 -7.88 1.25
CA PHE A 120 9.23 -8.02 2.60
C PHE A 120 9.67 -9.32 3.25
N ASP A 121 9.45 -9.41 4.56
CA ASP A 121 9.51 -10.69 5.28
C ASP A 121 8.08 -11.13 5.58
N LEU A 122 7.82 -12.43 5.71
CA LEU A 122 6.49 -12.92 6.06
C LEU A 122 5.97 -12.29 7.37
N ASN A 123 6.86 -12.03 8.33
CA ASN A 123 6.52 -11.39 9.60
C ASN A 123 6.10 -9.92 9.46
N SER A 124 6.38 -9.29 8.31
CA SER A 124 5.89 -7.94 8.01
C SER A 124 4.45 -7.93 7.55
N ILE A 125 3.84 -9.09 7.25
CA ILE A 125 2.42 -9.21 6.89
C ILE A 125 1.61 -9.38 8.18
N ASN A 126 0.76 -8.40 8.48
CA ASN A 126 -0.20 -8.51 9.59
C ASN A 126 -1.29 -9.51 9.23
N LYS A 127 -1.91 -9.32 8.05
CA LYS A 127 -2.95 -10.20 7.53
C LYS A 127 -3.15 -10.01 6.03
N VAL A 128 -3.86 -10.94 5.41
CA VAL A 128 -4.30 -10.85 4.01
C VAL A 128 -5.82 -10.81 3.93
N LEU A 129 -6.36 -9.78 3.29
CA LEU A 129 -7.79 -9.62 3.06
C LEU A 129 -8.15 -10.22 1.69
N LEU A 130 -9.13 -11.13 1.69
CA LEU A 130 -9.64 -11.78 0.49
C LEU A 130 -10.99 -11.17 0.14
N ILE A 131 -11.01 -10.38 -0.94
CA ILE A 131 -12.14 -9.52 -1.25
C ILE A 131 -13.17 -10.29 -2.08
N THR A 132 -14.36 -10.41 -1.51
CA THR A 132 -15.48 -11.12 -2.12
C THR A 132 -16.45 -10.14 -2.75
N SER A 133 -16.87 -10.45 -3.97
CA SER A 133 -17.85 -9.68 -4.73
C SER A 133 -18.78 -10.63 -5.49
N ARG A 134 -19.66 -10.07 -6.33
CA ARG A 134 -20.46 -10.86 -7.26
C ARG A 134 -19.59 -11.75 -8.16
N ASN A 135 -18.41 -11.27 -8.54
CA ASN A 135 -17.49 -11.94 -9.46
C ASN A 135 -16.41 -12.77 -8.75
N PHE A 136 -16.13 -12.46 -7.48
CA PHE A 136 -15.12 -13.14 -6.65
C PHE A 136 -15.77 -13.87 -5.48
N LYS A 137 -16.21 -15.11 -5.71
CA LYS A 137 -16.71 -15.99 -4.65
C LYS A 137 -15.56 -16.56 -3.82
N LYS A 138 -15.82 -16.89 -2.54
CA LYS A 138 -14.83 -17.50 -1.62
C LYS A 138 -14.09 -18.70 -2.23
N SER A 139 -14.77 -19.52 -3.03
CA SER A 139 -14.19 -20.69 -3.69
C SER A 139 -13.04 -20.37 -4.64
N LYS A 140 -13.03 -19.17 -5.26
CA LYS A 140 -11.93 -18.74 -6.13
C LYS A 140 -10.61 -18.53 -5.37
N PHE A 141 -10.66 -18.38 -4.04
CA PHE A 141 -9.48 -18.18 -3.22
C PHE A 141 -8.94 -19.47 -2.61
N LYS A 142 -9.41 -20.66 -3.01
CA LYS A 142 -9.01 -21.94 -2.40
C LYS A 142 -7.49 -22.13 -2.37
N ASP A 143 -6.82 -21.86 -3.49
CA ASP A 143 -5.36 -22.00 -3.57
C ASP A 143 -4.61 -20.93 -2.78
N VAL A 144 -5.10 -19.69 -2.81
CA VAL A 144 -4.57 -18.58 -1.99
C VAL A 144 -4.65 -18.92 -0.51
N VAL A 145 -5.80 -19.38 -0.03
CA VAL A 145 -6.01 -19.81 1.37
C VAL A 145 -5.06 -20.94 1.75
N ARG A 146 -4.83 -21.92 0.86
CA ARG A 146 -3.87 -23.00 1.12
C ARG A 146 -2.45 -22.47 1.32
N ILE A 147 -2.02 -21.50 0.50
CA ILE A 147 -0.69 -20.87 0.61
C ILE A 147 -0.58 -20.06 1.91
N LEU A 148 -1.61 -19.28 2.26
CA LEU A 148 -1.61 -18.47 3.48
C LEU A 148 -1.51 -19.35 4.73
N LYS A 149 -2.30 -20.44 4.78
CA LYS A 149 -2.24 -21.42 5.87
C LYS A 149 -0.88 -22.11 5.98
N SER A 150 -0.28 -22.53 4.86
CA SER A 150 1.02 -23.21 4.90
C SER A 150 2.16 -22.29 5.37
N LYS A 151 1.97 -20.97 5.27
CA LYS A 151 2.90 -19.95 5.76
C LYS A 151 2.54 -19.38 7.14
N GLY A 152 1.46 -19.83 7.75
CA GLY A 152 1.00 -19.31 9.05
C GLY A 152 0.52 -17.86 9.01
N ILE A 153 0.05 -17.38 7.85
CA ILE A 153 -0.39 -15.99 7.68
C ILE A 153 -1.88 -15.86 7.97
N GLU A 154 -2.24 -14.89 8.80
CA GLU A 154 -3.63 -14.57 9.10
C GLU A 154 -4.35 -14.05 7.85
N TYR A 155 -5.61 -14.46 7.67
CA TYR A 155 -6.42 -13.97 6.58
C TYR A 155 -7.89 -13.89 6.95
N CYS A 156 -8.62 -12.98 6.31
CA CYS A 156 -10.07 -12.91 6.44
C CYS A 156 -10.74 -12.61 5.10
N PHE A 157 -12.00 -13.03 4.97
CA PHE A 157 -12.83 -12.65 3.83
C PHE A 157 -13.57 -11.37 4.16
N LEU A 158 -13.50 -10.39 3.27
CA LEU A 158 -14.24 -9.13 3.37
C LEU A 158 -15.10 -8.99 2.11
N SER A 159 -16.36 -8.58 2.25
CA SER A 159 -17.15 -8.25 1.06
C SER A 159 -16.84 -6.83 0.63
N GLU A 160 -16.65 -6.64 -0.68
CA GLU A 160 -16.45 -5.34 -1.33
C GLU A 160 -17.47 -4.29 -0.89
N ARG A 161 -18.71 -4.70 -0.57
CA ARG A 161 -19.77 -3.82 -0.09
C ARG A 161 -19.47 -3.12 1.25
N TRP A 162 -18.55 -3.67 2.04
CA TRP A 162 -18.12 -3.10 3.32
C TRP A 162 -16.94 -2.15 3.18
N LEU A 163 -16.34 -2.07 2.00
CA LEU A 163 -15.29 -1.09 1.74
C LEU A 163 -15.95 0.29 1.60
N PRO A 164 -15.31 1.34 2.12
CA PRO A 164 -15.79 2.69 1.88
C PRO A 164 -15.74 2.97 0.38
N ASP A 165 -16.69 3.78 -0.11
CA ASP A 165 -16.62 4.31 -1.47
C ASP A 165 -15.30 5.03 -1.71
N ASN A 166 -14.97 5.25 -2.98
CA ASN A 166 -13.84 6.08 -3.38
C ASN A 166 -14.12 7.45 -2.80
N ILE A 167 -13.44 7.78 -1.71
CA ILE A 167 -13.62 9.09 -1.10
C ILE A 167 -12.99 10.06 -2.09
N ALA A 168 -13.75 11.11 -2.44
CA ALA A 168 -13.21 12.27 -3.12
C ALA A 168 -11.89 12.69 -2.46
N SER A 169 -10.98 13.22 -3.28
CA SER A 169 -9.67 13.75 -2.90
C SER A 169 -9.58 14.17 -1.42
N ASP A 170 -8.95 13.32 -0.60
CA ASP A 170 -8.58 13.72 0.76
C ASP A 170 -7.28 14.55 0.66
N THR A 171 -7.39 15.71 0.00
CA THR A 171 -6.25 16.58 -0.32
C THR A 171 -5.55 17.06 0.95
N MET A 172 -6.33 17.29 2.01
CA MET A 172 -5.79 17.60 3.34
C MET A 172 -4.88 16.47 3.83
N ARG A 173 -5.31 15.21 3.73
CA ARG A 173 -4.48 14.05 4.10
C ARG A 173 -3.26 13.91 3.20
N TYR A 174 -3.36 14.22 1.92
CA TYR A 174 -2.20 14.27 1.01
C TYR A 174 -1.13 15.25 1.54
N PHE A 175 -1.50 16.51 1.80
CA PHE A 175 -0.54 17.51 2.28
C PHE A 175 0.03 17.16 3.65
N ILE A 176 -0.81 16.71 4.59
CA ILE A 176 -0.36 16.25 5.92
C ILE A 176 0.67 15.11 5.78
N ARG A 177 0.45 14.18 4.85
CA ARG A 177 1.39 13.07 4.61
C ARG A 177 2.73 13.58 4.08
N ILE A 178 2.71 14.45 3.07
CA ILE A 178 3.92 15.04 2.49
C ILE A 178 4.70 15.83 3.55
N GLU A 179 4.01 16.64 4.35
CA GLU A 179 4.63 17.45 5.40
C GLU A 179 5.24 16.58 6.51
N ASN A 180 4.49 15.61 7.04
CA ASN A 180 4.98 14.71 8.09
C ASN A 180 6.12 13.82 7.60
N TRP A 181 6.08 13.41 6.33
CA TRP A 181 7.19 12.69 5.71
C TRP A 181 8.45 13.55 5.62
N LYS A 182 8.34 14.80 5.15
CA LYS A 182 9.46 15.75 5.13
C LYS A 182 10.04 15.96 6.54
N LYS A 183 9.18 16.10 7.56
CA LYS A 183 9.62 16.16 8.96
C LYS A 183 10.35 14.89 9.37
N PHE A 184 9.92 13.72 8.94
CA PHE A 184 10.55 12.43 9.25
C PHE A 184 11.91 12.23 8.56
N THR A 185 12.11 12.77 7.37
CA THR A 185 13.39 12.65 6.64
C THR A 185 14.39 13.76 7.00
N ASN A 186 13.92 14.96 7.38
CA ASN A 186 14.78 16.12 7.60
C ASN A 186 15.42 16.23 9.00
N GLU A 187 14.78 15.78 10.08
CA GLU A 187 15.49 15.75 11.37
C GLU A 187 16.57 14.66 11.28
N LYS A 188 17.83 15.06 11.33
CA LYS A 188 18.94 14.11 11.46
C LYS A 188 18.76 13.34 12.76
N VAL A 189 18.88 12.02 12.71
CA VAL A 189 19.07 11.25 13.96
C VAL A 189 20.41 11.72 14.53
N PRO A 190 20.45 12.29 15.75
CA PRO A 190 21.69 12.72 16.39
C PRO A 190 22.63 11.53 16.63
#